data_AF-A0A401FM79-F1
#
_entry.id   AF-A0A401FM79-F1
#
_cell.length_a   1.000
_cell.length_b   1.000
_cell.length_c   1.000
_cell.angle_alpha   90.00
_cell.angle_beta   90.00
_cell.angle_gamma   90.00
#
_symmetry.space_group_name_H-M   'P 1'
#
loop_
_entity.id
_entity.type
_entity.pdbx_description
1 polymer ?
#
loop_
_entity_poly.entity_id
_entity_poly.type
_entity_poly.pdbx_seq_one_letter_code
_entity_poly.pdbx_strand_id
1 'polypeptide(L)'
;MKRKLLPIAMVVLGIILTGCGKANLSVNDSHVQPKGLAAVVQGKTNQQQVTYQIDNSKSKTVKTKSGAFALVIPAKDSQQVVKVQAGSRTKKVTVAKIASLGSYAQIKGKYNQALIGSAMPKADQKVAQELAVKSETLKKQQAGLKHATPQEQAAKGAAIMKQAAALKQSGAQVQVAMKQAQAKVNNLMLPTNVNNGVSNLLRTNHMTVRGNIQDGKTIGLALMVPVKDLKSAKHAKSFGTSFAILANSVGADSKKILGDFKKQASSKNKNQTTTNVMKSNGVKFSLGYSTTTLYVYITK
;
A
#
# COMPACT_ATOMS: atom_id res chain seq x y z
N MET A 1 68.16 25.77 -53.81
CA MET A 1 68.69 25.22 -52.53
C MET A 1 67.85 25.72 -51.37
N LYS A 2 67.10 24.86 -50.67
CA LYS A 2 66.73 25.00 -49.24
C LYS A 2 66.01 23.72 -48.77
N ARG A 3 66.22 23.43 -47.49
CA ARG A 3 66.29 22.11 -46.84
C ARG A 3 64.94 21.42 -46.64
N LYS A 4 65.02 20.09 -46.69
CA LYS A 4 64.06 19.10 -46.19
C LYS A 4 63.74 19.31 -44.70
N LEU A 5 62.49 19.11 -44.31
CA LEU A 5 62.11 18.65 -42.97
C LEU A 5 60.84 17.80 -43.08
N LEU A 6 60.98 16.54 -42.68
CA LEU A 6 59.96 15.50 -42.64
C LEU A 6 59.42 15.47 -41.19
N PRO A 7 58.12 15.63 -40.92
CA PRO A 7 57.59 15.32 -39.59
C PRO A 7 57.26 13.83 -39.49
N ILE A 8 57.96 13.18 -38.55
CA ILE A 8 57.76 11.80 -38.11
C ILE A 8 56.33 11.69 -37.54
N ALA A 9 55.48 10.91 -38.18
CA ALA A 9 54.19 10.51 -37.63
C ALA A 9 54.44 9.52 -36.47
N MET A 10 54.38 10.01 -35.23
CA MET A 10 54.23 9.15 -34.06
C MET A 10 52.86 8.48 -34.11
N VAL A 11 52.82 7.25 -34.61
CA VAL A 11 51.71 6.33 -34.36
C VAL A 11 51.78 5.96 -32.88
N VAL A 12 51.07 6.72 -32.04
CA VAL A 12 50.75 6.30 -30.68
C VAL A 12 49.78 5.13 -30.81
N LEU A 13 50.33 3.92 -30.79
CA LEU A 13 49.56 2.69 -30.64
C LEU A 13 49.01 2.68 -29.20
N GLY A 14 47.91 3.39 -29.00
CA GLY A 14 47.14 3.34 -27.77
C GLY A 14 46.60 1.93 -27.59
N ILE A 15 47.29 1.11 -26.80
CA ILE A 15 46.77 -0.15 -26.30
C ILE A 15 45.57 0.21 -25.43
N ILE A 16 44.37 0.13 -26.01
CA ILE A 16 43.15 0.09 -25.24
C ILE A 16 43.20 -1.26 -24.50
N LEU A 17 43.71 -1.25 -23.27
CA LEU A 17 43.51 -2.34 -22.33
C LEU A 17 42.01 -2.44 -22.05
N THR A 18 41.26 -3.04 -22.98
CA THR A 18 39.96 -3.64 -22.70
C THR A 18 40.20 -4.97 -21.99
N GLY A 19 40.92 -4.92 -20.86
CA GLY A 19 40.99 -5.99 -19.87
C GLY A 19 39.68 -6.10 -19.08
N CYS A 20 38.54 -6.01 -19.75
CA CYS A 20 37.27 -6.44 -19.21
C CYS A 20 37.05 -7.85 -19.74
N GLY A 21 37.41 -8.86 -18.95
CA GLY A 21 37.10 -10.25 -19.27
C GLY A 21 35.65 -10.40 -19.71
N LYS A 22 35.39 -11.27 -20.70
CA LYS A 22 34.06 -11.47 -21.34
C LYS A 22 32.93 -11.26 -20.33
N ALA A 23 32.05 -10.30 -20.59
CA ALA A 23 30.97 -9.95 -19.67
C ALA A 23 30.17 -11.21 -19.33
N ASN A 24 29.97 -11.45 -18.03
CA ASN A 24 29.09 -12.51 -17.54
C ASN A 24 27.83 -11.87 -16.94
N LEU A 25 26.71 -12.58 -17.03
CA LEU A 25 25.44 -12.14 -16.45
C LEU A 25 24.57 -13.35 -16.14
N SER A 26 24.18 -13.46 -14.88
CA SER A 26 23.23 -14.45 -14.37
C SER A 26 22.14 -13.76 -13.57
N VAL A 27 20.96 -14.37 -13.57
CA VAL A 27 19.84 -14.04 -12.70
C VAL A 27 19.51 -15.30 -11.92
N ASN A 28 19.15 -15.16 -10.64
CA ASN A 28 18.85 -16.30 -9.78
C ASN A 28 17.60 -17.05 -10.27
N ASP A 29 16.57 -16.29 -10.64
CA ASP A 29 15.31 -16.80 -11.17
C ASP A 29 14.90 -16.02 -12.42
N SER A 30 14.46 -16.75 -13.45
CA SER A 30 13.87 -16.15 -14.66
C SER A 30 12.38 -15.79 -14.49
N HIS A 31 11.75 -16.25 -13.41
CA HIS A 31 10.37 -15.92 -13.04
C HIS A 31 10.27 -15.58 -11.56
N VAL A 32 9.79 -14.39 -11.24
CA VAL A 32 9.75 -13.88 -9.85
C VAL A 32 8.33 -13.46 -9.49
N GLN A 33 7.89 -13.88 -8.30
CA GLN A 33 6.63 -13.46 -7.69
C GLN A 33 6.85 -12.23 -6.79
N PRO A 34 6.05 -11.16 -6.93
CA PRO A 34 6.09 -10.05 -5.99
C PRO A 34 5.80 -10.49 -4.56
N LYS A 35 6.55 -9.93 -3.61
CA LYS A 35 6.30 -10.06 -2.16
C LYS A 35 6.02 -8.69 -1.58
N GLY A 36 4.80 -8.48 -1.08
CA GLY A 36 4.35 -7.17 -0.62
C GLY A 36 4.19 -6.19 -1.78
N LEU A 37 4.97 -5.10 -1.81
CA LEU A 37 4.81 -4.02 -2.80
C LEU A 37 5.65 -4.19 -4.08
N ALA A 38 6.60 -5.13 -4.09
CA ALA A 38 7.56 -5.28 -5.19
C ALA A 38 8.06 -6.73 -5.32
N ALA A 39 8.61 -7.05 -6.50
CA ALA A 39 9.47 -8.21 -6.71
C ALA A 39 10.94 -7.79 -6.62
N VAL A 40 11.81 -8.72 -6.21
CA VAL A 40 13.26 -8.51 -6.19
C VAL A 40 13.89 -9.43 -7.22
N VAL A 41 14.49 -8.88 -8.27
CA VAL A 41 15.28 -9.63 -9.25
C VAL A 41 16.75 -9.56 -8.82
N GLN A 42 17.33 -10.72 -8.52
CA GLN A 42 18.70 -10.83 -8.06
C GLN A 42 19.57 -11.57 -9.07
N GLY A 43 20.87 -11.28 -9.07
CA GLY A 43 21.80 -11.96 -9.95
C GLY A 43 23.24 -11.55 -9.71
N LYS A 44 24.12 -12.03 -10.58
CA LYS A 44 25.56 -11.77 -10.53
C LYS A 44 26.13 -11.37 -11.89
N THR A 45 27.13 -10.50 -11.87
CA THR A 45 27.93 -10.10 -13.03
C THR A 45 29.35 -9.68 -12.59
N ASN A 46 30.32 -9.78 -13.50
CA ASN A 46 31.68 -9.27 -13.38
C ASN A 46 31.80 -7.80 -13.77
N GLN A 47 30.69 -7.16 -14.16
CA GLN A 47 30.61 -5.74 -14.47
C GLN A 47 30.33 -4.92 -13.20
N GLN A 48 30.77 -3.66 -13.19
CA GLN A 48 30.56 -2.74 -12.06
C GLN A 48 29.11 -2.26 -11.93
N GLN A 49 28.30 -2.43 -12.98
CA GLN A 49 26.90 -2.04 -13.00
C GLN A 49 26.09 -2.91 -13.94
N VAL A 50 24.78 -2.93 -13.71
CA VAL A 50 23.78 -3.48 -14.62
C VAL A 50 22.81 -2.40 -15.03
N THR A 51 22.39 -2.43 -16.29
CA THR A 51 21.27 -1.63 -16.79
C THR A 51 20.05 -2.52 -16.85
N TYR A 52 18.88 -2.01 -16.47
CA TYR A 52 17.63 -2.74 -16.60
C TYR A 52 16.50 -1.88 -17.14
N GLN A 53 15.56 -2.53 -17.81
CA GLN A 53 14.36 -1.94 -18.38
C GLN A 53 13.15 -2.78 -17.96
N ILE A 54 12.09 -2.13 -17.49
CA ILE A 54 10.82 -2.81 -17.15
C ILE A 54 9.86 -2.55 -18.29
N ASP A 55 9.45 -3.60 -19.00
CA ASP A 55 8.66 -3.51 -20.22
C ASP A 55 9.32 -2.53 -21.21
N ASN A 56 8.58 -1.51 -21.64
CA ASN A 56 9.06 -0.46 -22.54
C ASN A 56 9.42 0.85 -21.80
N SER A 57 9.65 0.79 -20.48
CA SER A 57 10.03 1.98 -19.69
C SER A 57 11.41 2.50 -20.07
N LYS A 58 11.78 3.70 -19.56
CA LYS A 58 13.17 4.15 -19.60
C LYS A 58 14.07 3.17 -18.83
N SER A 59 15.27 2.92 -19.36
CA SER A 59 16.30 2.13 -18.71
C SER A 59 16.82 2.80 -17.45
N LYS A 60 17.23 1.99 -16.47
CA LYS A 60 17.79 2.42 -15.19
C LYS A 60 19.08 1.64 -14.92
N THR A 61 20.01 2.25 -14.19
CA THR A 61 21.31 1.64 -13.87
C THR A 61 21.43 1.40 -12.37
N VAL A 62 21.97 0.24 -11.99
CA VAL A 62 22.30 -0.11 -10.61
C VAL A 62 23.73 -0.61 -10.54
N LYS A 63 24.51 -0.06 -9.59
CA LYS A 63 25.87 -0.55 -9.31
C LYS A 63 25.82 -1.93 -8.67
N THR A 64 26.79 -2.77 -9.02
CA THR A 64 26.99 -4.05 -8.37
C THR A 64 27.75 -3.86 -7.06
N LYS A 65 27.55 -4.78 -6.11
CA LYS A 65 28.32 -4.87 -4.88
C LYS A 65 28.93 -6.27 -4.83
N SER A 66 30.26 -6.36 -4.90
CA SER A 66 30.99 -7.63 -4.98
C SER A 66 30.45 -8.56 -6.08
N GLY A 67 30.15 -7.99 -7.25
CA GLY A 67 29.59 -8.70 -8.40
C GLY A 67 28.11 -9.09 -8.28
N ALA A 68 27.42 -8.77 -7.19
CA ALA A 68 25.98 -9.03 -7.02
C ALA A 68 25.14 -7.78 -7.30
N PHE A 69 23.91 -7.98 -7.77
CA PHE A 69 22.91 -6.92 -7.91
C PHE A 69 21.54 -7.37 -7.41
N ALA A 70 20.70 -6.40 -7.03
CA ALA A 70 19.30 -6.58 -6.69
C ALA A 70 18.47 -5.43 -7.27
N LEU A 71 17.46 -5.76 -8.08
CA LEU A 71 16.55 -4.82 -8.72
C LEU A 71 15.19 -4.92 -8.05
N VAL A 72 14.68 -3.79 -7.54
CA VAL A 72 13.35 -3.74 -6.91
C VAL A 72 12.34 -3.28 -7.96
N ILE A 73 11.46 -4.21 -8.34
CA ILE A 73 10.47 -4.02 -9.41
C ILE A 73 9.10 -3.83 -8.76
N PRO A 74 8.48 -2.64 -8.82
CA PRO A 74 7.14 -2.42 -8.31
C PRO A 74 6.16 -3.46 -8.87
N ALA A 75 5.31 -4.01 -8.00
CA ALA A 75 4.29 -4.95 -8.45
C ALA A 75 3.25 -4.24 -9.34
N LYS A 76 2.61 -4.99 -10.24
CA LYS A 76 1.50 -4.51 -11.08
C LYS A 76 0.40 -5.56 -11.16
N ASP A 77 -0.77 -5.15 -11.62
CA ASP A 77 -1.88 -6.04 -12.00
C ASP A 77 -1.71 -6.66 -13.40
N SER A 78 -0.64 -6.29 -14.10
CA SER A 78 -0.16 -6.92 -15.32
C SER A 78 1.19 -7.61 -15.11
N GLN A 79 1.46 -8.62 -15.95
CA GLN A 79 2.77 -9.26 -16.00
C GLN A 79 3.79 -8.27 -16.56
N GLN A 80 5.01 -8.30 -16.01
CA GLN A 80 6.09 -7.41 -16.44
C GLN A 80 7.28 -8.23 -16.94
N VAL A 81 8.01 -7.70 -17.91
CA VAL A 81 9.28 -8.27 -18.39
C VAL A 81 10.42 -7.33 -18.05
N VAL A 82 11.37 -7.80 -17.25
CA VAL A 82 12.58 -7.06 -16.91
C VAL A 82 13.72 -7.54 -17.80
N LYS A 83 14.19 -6.67 -18.70
CA LYS A 83 15.45 -6.90 -19.42
C LYS A 83 16.59 -6.38 -18.54
N VAL A 84 17.54 -7.25 -18.20
CA VAL A 84 18.77 -6.91 -17.49
C VAL A 84 19.94 -7.06 -18.44
N GLN A 85 20.81 -6.05 -18.48
CA GLN A 85 21.97 -5.99 -19.37
C GLN A 85 23.25 -5.67 -18.58
N ALA A 86 24.33 -6.37 -18.91
CA ALA A 86 25.67 -6.13 -18.42
C ALA A 86 26.66 -6.33 -19.57
N GLY A 87 27.31 -5.24 -20.03
CA GLY A 87 28.08 -5.26 -21.27
C GLY A 87 27.21 -5.69 -22.46
N SER A 88 27.69 -6.70 -23.20
CA SER A 88 26.96 -7.29 -24.34
C SER A 88 25.97 -8.40 -23.95
N ARG A 89 25.87 -8.78 -22.68
CA ARG A 89 24.97 -9.85 -22.22
C ARG A 89 23.63 -9.30 -21.76
N THR A 90 22.56 -10.00 -22.13
CA THR A 90 21.18 -9.66 -21.74
C THR A 90 20.47 -10.89 -21.17
N LYS A 91 19.68 -10.69 -20.12
CA LYS A 91 18.75 -11.67 -19.55
C LYS A 91 17.36 -11.07 -19.42
N LYS A 92 16.33 -11.89 -19.57
CA LYS A 92 14.94 -11.50 -19.35
C LYS A 92 14.42 -12.21 -18.10
N VAL A 93 13.74 -11.47 -17.23
CA VAL A 93 13.07 -11.99 -16.05
C VAL A 93 11.61 -11.57 -16.09
N THR A 94 10.71 -12.53 -15.98
CA THR A 94 9.28 -12.29 -15.89
C THR A 94 8.90 -12.03 -14.43
N VAL A 95 8.20 -10.93 -14.19
CA VAL A 95 7.61 -10.63 -12.88
C VAL A 95 6.11 -10.86 -12.98
N ALA A 96 5.60 -11.77 -12.14
CA ALA A 96 4.19 -12.13 -12.13
C ALA A 96 3.29 -10.94 -11.75
N LYS A 97 2.07 -10.95 -12.28
CA LYS A 97 1.01 -10.01 -11.90
C LYS A 97 0.46 -10.35 -10.51
N ILE A 98 -0.03 -9.33 -9.81
CA ILE A 98 -0.82 -9.52 -8.58
C ILE A 98 -2.16 -8.78 -8.69
N ALA A 99 -3.23 -9.36 -8.15
CA ALA A 99 -4.53 -8.71 -8.18
C ALA A 99 -4.53 -7.46 -7.28
N SER A 100 -5.25 -6.41 -7.72
CA SER A 100 -5.41 -5.18 -6.93
C SER A 100 -6.29 -5.41 -5.70
N LEU A 101 -6.08 -4.60 -4.66
CA LEU A 101 -6.96 -4.47 -3.49
C LEU A 101 -8.27 -3.73 -3.82
N GLY A 102 -8.38 -3.14 -5.02
CA GLY A 102 -9.52 -2.35 -5.48
C GLY A 102 -9.16 -0.89 -5.76
N SER A 103 -10.19 -0.05 -5.91
CA SER A 103 -10.03 1.38 -6.16
C SER A 103 -9.40 2.09 -4.96
N TYR A 104 -8.37 2.89 -5.20
CA TYR A 104 -7.76 3.75 -4.18
C TYR A 104 -8.79 4.72 -3.60
N ALA A 105 -9.67 5.30 -4.42
CA ALA A 105 -10.68 6.25 -3.95
C ALA A 105 -11.64 5.60 -2.93
N GLN A 106 -12.05 4.35 -3.17
CA GLN A 106 -12.91 3.60 -2.25
C GLN A 106 -12.18 3.24 -0.95
N ILE A 107 -10.94 2.75 -1.05
CA ILE A 107 -10.11 2.42 0.12
C ILE A 107 -9.85 3.67 0.97
N LYS A 108 -9.46 4.79 0.33
CA LYS A 108 -9.28 6.10 0.95
C LYS A 108 -10.55 6.55 1.67
N GLY A 109 -11.70 6.51 0.98
CA GLY A 109 -12.99 6.88 1.56
C GLY A 109 -13.31 6.09 2.83
N LYS A 110 -13.22 4.76 2.76
CA LYS A 110 -13.45 3.87 3.91
C LYS A 110 -12.48 4.13 5.05
N TYR A 111 -11.18 4.24 4.75
CA TYR A 111 -10.15 4.50 5.75
C TYR A 111 -10.36 5.84 6.45
N ASN A 112 -10.52 6.92 5.67
CA ASN A 112 -10.67 8.28 6.20
C ASN A 112 -11.97 8.42 7.02
N GLN A 113 -13.08 7.85 6.54
CA GLN A 113 -14.35 7.89 7.26
C GLN A 113 -14.27 7.12 8.58
N ALA A 114 -13.67 5.92 8.58
CA ALA A 114 -13.50 5.14 9.79
C ALA A 114 -12.56 5.82 10.80
N LEU A 115 -11.50 6.47 10.30
CA LEU A 115 -10.58 7.26 11.13
C LEU A 115 -11.30 8.44 11.81
N ILE A 116 -12.05 9.24 11.04
CA ILE A 116 -12.87 10.35 11.57
C ILE A 116 -13.86 9.81 12.62
N GLY A 117 -14.59 8.75 12.27
CA GLY A 117 -15.56 8.15 13.18
C GLY A 117 -14.94 7.66 14.49
N SER A 118 -13.73 7.09 14.42
CA SER A 118 -13.00 6.60 15.60
C SER A 118 -12.52 7.71 16.54
N ALA A 119 -12.33 8.92 16.01
CA ALA A 119 -11.86 10.09 16.76
C ALA A 119 -12.98 10.94 17.36
N MET A 120 -14.25 10.65 17.05
CA MET A 120 -15.39 11.29 17.70
C MET A 120 -15.48 10.90 19.18
N PRO A 121 -16.02 11.75 20.07
CA PRO A 121 -16.35 11.37 21.43
C PRO A 121 -17.28 10.15 21.48
N LYS A 122 -17.17 9.32 22.52
CA LYS A 122 -17.98 8.08 22.64
C LYS A 122 -19.49 8.34 22.68
N ALA A 123 -19.91 9.45 23.27
CA ALA A 123 -21.31 9.88 23.25
C ALA A 123 -21.76 10.14 21.80
N ASP A 124 -21.03 10.94 21.04
CA ASP A 124 -21.36 11.25 19.64
C ASP A 124 -21.26 10.03 18.72
N GLN A 125 -20.34 9.08 19.00
CA GLN A 125 -20.30 7.80 18.29
C GLN A 125 -21.60 7.01 18.46
N LYS A 126 -22.17 6.97 19.68
CA LYS A 126 -23.46 6.31 19.94
C LYS A 126 -24.60 7.03 19.20
N VAL A 127 -24.66 8.36 19.30
CA VAL A 127 -25.66 9.16 18.58
C VAL A 127 -25.56 8.92 17.07
N ALA A 128 -24.36 8.87 16.50
CA ALA A 128 -24.15 8.59 15.07
C ALA A 128 -24.63 7.18 14.68
N GLN A 129 -24.39 6.16 15.51
CA GLN A 129 -24.87 4.80 15.27
C GLN A 129 -26.39 4.72 15.32
N GLU A 130 -27.01 5.31 16.34
CA GLU A 130 -28.47 5.40 16.45
C GLU A 130 -29.08 6.16 15.27
N LEU A 131 -28.46 7.27 14.87
CA LEU A 131 -28.89 8.06 13.73
C LEU A 131 -28.86 7.23 12.44
N ALA A 132 -27.83 6.43 12.23
CA ALA A 132 -27.73 5.54 11.07
C ALA A 132 -28.85 4.48 11.05
N VAL A 133 -29.12 3.83 12.18
CA VAL A 133 -30.22 2.85 12.31
C VAL A 133 -31.59 3.49 12.09
N LYS A 134 -31.84 4.65 12.70
CA LYS A 134 -33.10 5.38 12.55
C LYS A 134 -33.28 5.89 11.12
N SER A 135 -32.20 6.33 10.46
CA SER A 135 -32.24 6.79 9.06
C SER A 135 -32.56 5.65 8.09
N GLU A 136 -31.97 4.47 8.28
CA GLU A 136 -32.30 3.29 7.48
C GLU A 136 -33.74 2.81 7.72
N THR A 137 -34.20 2.85 8.96
CA THR A 137 -35.59 2.54 9.31
C THR A 137 -36.54 3.52 8.62
N LEU A 138 -36.24 4.82 8.65
CA LEU A 138 -37.04 5.85 7.98
C LEU A 138 -37.08 5.64 6.47
N LYS A 139 -35.96 5.30 5.81
CA LYS A 139 -35.93 4.98 4.37
C LYS A 139 -36.84 3.80 4.03
N LYS A 140 -36.85 2.75 4.86
CA LYS A 140 -37.75 1.59 4.65
C LYS A 140 -39.22 1.97 4.83
N GLN A 141 -39.54 2.78 5.84
CA GLN A 141 -40.91 3.29 6.05
C GLN A 141 -41.37 4.17 4.89
N GLN A 142 -40.49 5.04 4.37
CA GLN A 142 -40.76 5.86 3.19
C GLN A 142 -40.98 5.02 1.92
N ALA A 143 -40.21 3.94 1.73
CA ALA A 143 -40.43 3.03 0.61
C ALA A 143 -41.79 2.32 0.72
N GLY A 144 -42.22 1.94 1.92
CA GLY A 144 -43.52 1.33 2.18
C GLY A 144 -44.73 2.24 1.94
N LEU A 145 -44.56 3.56 1.99
CA LEU A 145 -45.63 4.53 1.69
C LEU A 145 -46.12 4.46 0.23
N LYS A 146 -45.25 4.04 -0.70
CA LYS A 146 -45.57 3.97 -2.14
C LYS A 146 -46.69 2.96 -2.46
N HIS A 147 -46.98 2.06 -1.52
CA HIS A 147 -47.99 1.00 -1.67
C HIS A 147 -49.15 1.14 -0.67
N ALA A 148 -49.22 2.24 0.10
CA ALA A 148 -50.23 2.46 1.12
C ALA A 148 -51.47 3.19 0.56
N THR A 149 -52.63 3.00 1.18
CA THR A 149 -53.86 3.72 0.83
C THR A 149 -53.76 5.22 1.14
N PRO A 150 -54.57 6.10 0.52
CA PRO A 150 -54.51 7.54 0.76
C PRO A 150 -54.67 7.95 2.24
N GLN A 151 -55.57 7.30 2.99
CA GLN A 151 -55.72 7.57 4.43
C GLN A 151 -54.47 7.14 5.23
N GLU A 152 -53.87 6.00 4.90
CA GLU A 152 -52.64 5.54 5.55
C GLU A 152 -51.43 6.42 5.19
N GLN A 153 -51.37 6.94 3.97
CA GLN A 153 -50.32 7.86 3.54
C GLN A 153 -50.33 9.15 4.35
N ALA A 154 -51.51 9.71 4.64
CA ALA A 154 -51.63 10.92 5.45
C ALA A 154 -51.12 10.69 6.89
N ALA A 155 -51.56 9.61 7.55
CA ALA A 155 -51.18 9.30 8.92
C ALA A 155 -49.69 8.89 9.06
N LYS A 156 -49.22 7.97 8.19
CA LYS A 156 -47.82 7.51 8.18
C LYS A 156 -46.88 8.62 7.71
N GLY A 157 -47.31 9.48 6.79
CA GLY A 157 -46.57 10.63 6.30
C GLY A 157 -46.27 11.66 7.39
N ALA A 158 -47.26 12.01 8.22
CA ALA A 158 -47.06 12.90 9.35
C ALA A 158 -46.08 12.33 10.39
N ALA A 159 -46.17 11.03 10.70
CA ALA A 159 -45.23 10.35 11.59
C ALA A 159 -43.79 10.34 11.05
N ILE A 160 -43.63 10.10 9.74
CA ILE A 160 -42.34 10.16 9.04
C ILE A 160 -41.74 11.56 9.08
N MET A 161 -42.55 12.61 8.89
CA MET A 161 -42.10 14.00 9.00
C MET A 161 -41.61 14.34 10.42
N LYS A 162 -42.34 13.90 11.46
CA LYS A 162 -41.94 14.10 12.85
C LYS A 162 -40.61 13.37 13.16
N GLN A 163 -40.45 12.14 12.69
CA GLN A 163 -39.20 11.40 12.83
C GLN A 163 -38.05 12.08 12.08
N ALA A 164 -38.27 12.57 10.86
CA ALA A 164 -37.27 13.30 10.08
C ALA A 164 -36.82 14.59 10.79
N ALA A 165 -37.75 15.33 11.41
CA ALA A 165 -37.44 16.52 12.19
C ALA A 165 -36.55 16.21 13.41
N ALA A 166 -36.87 15.14 14.15
CA ALA A 166 -36.04 14.68 15.27
C ALA A 166 -34.62 14.26 14.82
N LEU A 167 -34.50 13.63 13.66
CA LEU A 167 -33.19 13.25 13.09
C LEU A 167 -32.36 14.47 12.68
N LYS A 168 -32.97 15.58 12.29
CA LYS A 168 -32.25 16.80 11.88
C LYS A 168 -31.42 17.38 13.02
N GLN A 169 -31.96 17.40 14.24
CA GLN A 169 -31.26 17.93 15.42
C GLN A 169 -30.07 17.04 15.82
N SER A 170 -30.29 15.72 15.92
CA SER A 170 -29.20 14.76 16.18
C SER A 170 -28.16 14.77 15.04
N GLY A 171 -28.60 14.99 13.81
CA GLY A 171 -27.73 15.14 12.64
C GLY A 171 -26.81 16.35 12.74
N ALA A 172 -27.28 17.47 13.29
CA ALA A 172 -26.45 18.67 13.47
C ALA A 172 -25.32 18.43 14.50
N GLN A 173 -25.63 17.81 15.65
CA GLN A 173 -24.64 17.44 16.65
C GLN A 173 -23.55 16.52 16.06
N VAL A 174 -23.98 15.45 15.37
CA VAL A 174 -23.07 14.49 14.77
C VAL A 174 -22.20 15.14 13.68
N GLN A 175 -22.74 16.08 12.90
CA GLN A 175 -21.96 16.84 11.92
C GLN A 175 -20.88 17.71 12.57
N VAL A 176 -21.18 18.40 13.67
CA VAL A 176 -20.19 19.18 14.43
C VAL A 176 -19.10 18.26 14.97
N ALA A 177 -19.47 17.14 15.59
CA ALA A 177 -18.53 16.15 16.10
C ALA A 177 -17.64 15.56 14.99
N MET A 178 -18.20 15.28 13.81
CA MET A 178 -17.45 14.83 12.64
C MET A 178 -16.44 15.88 12.15
N LYS A 179 -16.84 17.16 12.05
CA LYS A 179 -15.92 18.25 11.65
C LYS A 179 -14.76 18.41 12.63
N GLN A 180 -15.05 18.37 13.94
CA GLN A 180 -14.02 18.42 14.98
C GLN A 180 -13.11 17.20 14.93
N ALA A 181 -13.66 16.00 14.77
CA ALA A 181 -12.88 14.77 14.63
C ALA A 181 -12.01 14.79 13.38
N GLN A 182 -12.53 15.28 12.26
CA GLN A 182 -11.78 15.45 11.01
C GLN A 182 -10.60 16.40 11.20
N ALA A 183 -10.81 17.54 11.84
CA ALA A 183 -9.72 18.47 12.15
C ALA A 183 -8.62 17.80 13.00
N LYS A 184 -9.01 16.98 13.99
CA LYS A 184 -8.07 16.25 14.88
C LYS A 184 -7.25 15.20 14.14
N VAL A 185 -7.79 14.58 13.09
CA VAL A 185 -7.13 13.45 12.39
C VAL A 185 -6.66 13.80 10.99
N ASN A 186 -6.71 15.07 10.58
CA ASN A 186 -6.38 15.49 9.22
C ASN A 186 -4.99 15.02 8.77
N ASN A 187 -4.01 15.07 9.68
CA ASN A 187 -2.63 14.60 9.43
C ASN A 187 -2.45 13.07 9.42
N LEU A 188 -3.52 12.31 9.66
CA LEU A 188 -3.55 10.85 9.66
C LEU A 188 -4.42 10.28 8.52
N MET A 189 -5.03 11.15 7.72
CA MET A 189 -5.86 10.78 6.58
C MET A 189 -5.00 10.39 5.37
N LEU A 190 -5.50 9.45 4.56
CA LEU A 190 -4.92 9.14 3.26
C LEU A 190 -5.20 10.30 2.27
N PRO A 191 -4.21 10.69 1.46
CA PRO A 191 -4.26 11.86 0.61
C PRO A 191 -5.22 11.64 -0.56
N THR A 192 -5.81 12.73 -1.07
CA THR A 192 -6.68 12.66 -2.24
C THR A 192 -5.92 12.39 -3.53
N ASN A 193 -4.77 13.04 -3.70
CA ASN A 193 -3.93 12.93 -4.88
C ASN A 193 -2.77 11.98 -4.60
N VAL A 194 -2.55 11.03 -5.51
CA VAL A 194 -1.49 10.02 -5.42
C VAL A 194 -0.86 9.83 -6.78
N ASN A 195 0.44 9.58 -6.78
CA ASN A 195 1.19 9.26 -7.99
C ASN A 195 1.17 7.74 -8.22
N ASN A 196 1.26 7.35 -9.50
CA ASN A 196 1.52 5.96 -9.84
C ASN A 196 2.88 5.50 -9.28
N GLY A 197 2.96 4.24 -8.86
CA GLY A 197 4.13 3.63 -8.25
C GLY A 197 4.06 3.50 -6.73
N VAL A 198 5.21 3.16 -6.15
CA VAL A 198 5.37 2.96 -4.70
C VAL A 198 5.70 4.29 -4.04
N SER A 199 4.86 4.75 -3.12
CA SER A 199 5.06 6.00 -2.39
C SER A 199 4.51 5.94 -0.96
N ASN A 200 5.02 6.78 -0.07
CA ASN A 200 4.43 6.94 1.25
C ASN A 200 3.15 7.77 1.10
N LEU A 201 2.01 7.16 1.41
CA LEU A 201 0.70 7.82 1.41
C LEU A 201 0.50 8.63 2.69
N LEU A 202 1.03 8.12 3.80
CA LEU A 202 0.99 8.77 5.11
C LEU A 202 2.30 8.48 5.83
N ARG A 203 2.88 9.50 6.48
CA ARG A 203 4.08 9.33 7.30
C ARG A 203 3.97 10.18 8.56
N THR A 204 4.19 9.54 9.69
CA THR A 204 4.30 10.15 11.02
C THR A 204 5.49 9.53 11.76
N ASN A 205 5.79 10.02 12.96
CA ASN A 205 6.83 9.44 13.81
C ASN A 205 6.51 8.02 14.30
N HIS A 206 5.23 7.61 14.26
CA HIS A 206 4.76 6.34 14.82
C HIS A 206 4.29 5.34 13.77
N MET A 207 4.09 5.80 12.53
CA MET A 207 3.48 5.00 11.50
C MET A 207 3.75 5.57 10.12
N THR A 208 4.00 4.70 9.15
CA THR A 208 3.93 5.02 7.72
C THR A 208 2.94 4.08 7.05
N VAL A 209 2.04 4.63 6.23
CA VAL A 209 1.28 3.85 5.25
C VAL A 209 1.93 4.09 3.89
N ARG A 210 2.50 3.04 3.32
CA ARG A 210 3.08 3.06 1.97
C ARG A 210 2.15 2.31 1.04
N GLY A 211 1.91 2.85 -0.14
CA GLY A 211 1.07 2.23 -1.16
C GLY A 211 1.81 2.05 -2.47
N ASN A 212 1.41 1.03 -3.22
CA ASN A 212 1.68 0.94 -4.65
C ASN A 212 0.37 1.23 -5.39
N ILE A 213 0.26 2.41 -5.98
CA ILE A 213 -0.93 2.83 -6.73
C ILE A 213 -0.64 2.74 -8.22
N GLN A 214 -1.55 2.19 -9.01
CA GLN A 214 -1.46 2.15 -10.47
C GLN A 214 -2.83 2.48 -11.04
N ASP A 215 -2.93 3.58 -11.78
CA ASP A 215 -4.12 3.98 -12.53
C ASP A 215 -5.38 4.01 -11.64
N GLY A 216 -5.24 4.63 -10.46
CA GLY A 216 -6.30 4.73 -9.46
C GLY A 216 -6.62 3.43 -8.71
N LYS A 217 -5.94 2.32 -9.00
CA LYS A 217 -6.05 1.05 -8.27
C LYS A 217 -4.95 0.93 -7.22
N THR A 218 -5.28 0.35 -6.08
CA THR A 218 -4.29 0.01 -5.05
C THR A 218 -3.79 -1.40 -5.32
N ILE A 219 -2.54 -1.54 -5.77
CA ILE A 219 -1.90 -2.83 -6.02
C ILE A 219 -1.52 -3.52 -4.71
N GLY A 220 -1.06 -2.74 -3.72
CA GLY A 220 -0.75 -3.21 -2.38
C GLY A 220 -0.52 -2.06 -1.42
N LEU A 221 -0.61 -2.37 -0.12
CA LEU A 221 -0.30 -1.44 0.97
C LEU A 221 0.74 -2.05 1.91
N ALA A 222 1.48 -1.21 2.60
CA ALA A 222 2.32 -1.60 3.72
C ALA A 222 2.10 -0.65 4.88
N LEU A 223 1.76 -1.21 6.03
CA LEU A 223 1.74 -0.51 7.30
C LEU A 223 3.09 -0.72 7.99
N MET A 224 3.81 0.36 8.24
CA MET A 224 5.15 0.34 8.83
C MET A 224 5.11 1.01 10.19
N VAL A 225 5.62 0.34 11.23
CA VAL A 225 5.55 0.82 12.63
C VAL A 225 6.89 0.61 13.30
N PRO A 226 7.44 1.61 14.02
CA PRO A 226 8.64 1.43 14.80
C PRO A 226 8.45 0.34 15.86
N VAL A 227 9.36 -0.64 15.96
CA VAL A 227 9.25 -1.71 16.98
C VAL A 227 9.27 -1.16 18.40
N LYS A 228 9.89 0.00 18.63
CA LYS A 228 9.85 0.70 19.93
C LYS A 228 8.44 1.11 20.33
N ASP A 229 7.57 1.45 19.38
CA ASP A 229 6.20 1.86 19.65
C ASP A 229 5.32 0.68 20.05
N LEU A 230 5.65 -0.53 19.58
CA LEU A 230 4.93 -1.74 19.98
C LEU A 230 5.15 -2.13 21.45
N LYS A 231 6.21 -1.59 22.09
CA LYS A 231 6.49 -1.80 23.53
C LYS A 231 5.65 -0.87 24.43
N SER A 232 5.07 0.19 23.89
CA SER A 232 4.21 1.12 24.62
C SER A 232 2.75 0.68 24.50
N ALA A 233 2.05 0.46 25.62
CA ALA A 233 0.63 0.09 25.60
C ALA A 233 -0.23 1.09 24.81
N LYS A 234 0.06 2.39 24.95
CA LYS A 234 -0.62 3.46 24.20
C LYS A 234 -0.39 3.33 22.70
N HIS A 235 0.86 3.19 22.26
CA HIS A 235 1.18 3.18 20.83
C HIS A 235 0.83 1.83 20.18
N ALA A 236 0.92 0.72 20.91
CA ALA A 236 0.41 -0.58 20.48
C ALA A 236 -1.12 -0.55 20.26
N LYS A 237 -1.87 0.14 21.12
CA LYS A 237 -3.32 0.36 20.91
C LYS A 237 -3.59 1.22 19.68
N SER A 238 -2.82 2.29 19.47
CA SER A 238 -2.91 3.11 18.26
C SER A 238 -2.62 2.29 17.00
N PHE A 239 -1.56 1.45 17.03
CA PHE A 239 -1.26 0.51 15.95
C PHE A 239 -2.43 -0.43 15.68
N GLY A 240 -2.97 -1.10 16.70
CA GLY A 240 -4.09 -2.02 16.54
C GLY A 240 -5.33 -1.34 15.94
N THR A 241 -5.56 -0.08 16.29
CA THR A 241 -6.65 0.73 15.73
C THR A 241 -6.40 1.05 14.26
N SER A 242 -5.24 1.59 13.91
CA SER A 242 -4.87 1.89 12.51
C SER A 242 -4.87 0.65 11.64
N PHE A 243 -4.36 -0.46 12.17
CA PHE A 243 -4.35 -1.75 11.49
C PHE A 243 -5.76 -2.25 11.23
N ALA A 244 -6.66 -2.19 12.21
CA ALA A 244 -8.05 -2.59 12.04
C ALA A 244 -8.79 -1.72 11.01
N ILE A 245 -8.59 -0.40 11.05
CA ILE A 245 -9.17 0.53 10.07
C ILE A 245 -8.68 0.21 8.66
N LEU A 246 -7.37 -0.01 8.50
CA LEU A 246 -6.76 -0.32 7.20
C LEU A 246 -7.19 -1.70 6.68
N ALA A 247 -7.34 -2.70 7.55
CA ALA A 247 -7.85 -4.02 7.18
C ALA A 247 -9.32 -3.93 6.69
N ASN A 248 -10.18 -3.22 7.42
CA ASN A 248 -11.57 -3.03 7.00
C ASN A 248 -11.67 -2.23 5.69
N SER A 249 -10.80 -1.23 5.48
CA SER A 249 -10.87 -0.39 4.26
C SER A 249 -10.58 -1.16 2.98
N VAL A 250 -9.79 -2.23 3.07
CA VAL A 250 -9.52 -3.17 1.95
C VAL A 250 -10.49 -4.36 1.91
N GLY A 251 -11.51 -4.38 2.77
CA GLY A 251 -12.56 -5.41 2.80
C GLY A 251 -12.22 -6.66 3.61
N ALA A 252 -11.15 -6.65 4.40
CA ALA A 252 -10.82 -7.74 5.32
C ALA A 252 -11.62 -7.61 6.64
N ASP A 253 -11.83 -8.74 7.32
CA ASP A 253 -12.32 -8.77 8.69
C ASP A 253 -11.18 -8.41 9.66
N SER A 254 -11.20 -7.17 10.14
CA SER A 254 -10.22 -6.66 11.10
C SER A 254 -10.17 -7.43 12.42
N LYS A 255 -11.31 -7.95 12.93
CA LYS A 255 -11.32 -8.70 14.20
C LYS A 255 -10.57 -10.01 14.03
N LYS A 256 -10.87 -10.73 12.94
CA LYS A 256 -10.18 -11.98 12.60
C LYS A 256 -8.68 -11.72 12.44
N ILE A 257 -8.31 -10.77 11.60
CA ILE A 257 -6.91 -10.50 11.26
C ILE A 257 -6.12 -9.97 12.46
N LEU A 258 -6.72 -9.15 13.33
CA LEU A 258 -6.08 -8.73 14.58
C LEU A 258 -5.90 -9.90 15.55
N GLY A 259 -6.85 -10.83 15.60
CA GLY A 259 -6.73 -12.08 16.35
C GLY A 259 -5.58 -12.95 15.85
N ASP A 260 -5.47 -13.14 14.53
CA ASP A 260 -4.39 -13.89 13.89
C ASP A 260 -3.02 -13.24 14.15
N PHE A 261 -2.94 -11.91 14.04
CA PHE A 261 -1.74 -11.15 14.36
C PHE A 261 -1.29 -11.36 15.82
N LYS A 262 -2.22 -11.28 16.78
CA LYS A 262 -1.91 -11.51 18.20
C LYS A 262 -1.41 -12.92 18.47
N LYS A 263 -2.02 -13.94 17.84
CA LYS A 263 -1.58 -15.34 17.95
C LYS A 263 -0.15 -15.49 17.43
N GLN A 264 0.14 -14.91 16.27
CA GLN A 264 1.46 -14.95 15.65
C GLN A 264 2.53 -14.16 16.45
N ALA A 265 2.16 -13.03 17.03
CA ALA A 265 3.05 -12.27 17.90
C ALA A 265 3.33 -12.98 19.25
N SER A 266 2.39 -13.79 19.74
CA SER A 266 2.51 -14.50 21.02
C SER A 266 3.13 -15.89 20.88
N SER A 267 3.14 -16.48 19.69
CA SER A 267 3.76 -17.78 19.45
C SER A 267 5.28 -17.68 19.65
N LYS A 268 5.79 -18.26 20.74
CA LYS A 268 7.21 -18.32 21.14
C LYS A 268 8.05 -19.22 20.21
N ASN A 269 7.92 -19.12 18.89
CA ASN A 269 8.72 -19.93 17.98
C ASN A 269 10.10 -19.29 17.80
N LYS A 270 10.97 -19.57 18.78
CA LYS A 270 12.38 -19.12 18.86
C LYS A 270 13.22 -19.46 17.61
N ASN A 271 12.72 -20.32 16.71
CA ASN A 271 13.48 -20.87 15.57
C ASN A 271 12.79 -20.74 14.19
N GLN A 272 11.65 -20.04 14.04
CA GLN A 272 11.03 -19.85 12.72
C GLN A 272 11.25 -18.44 12.17
N THR A 273 11.94 -18.35 11.05
CA THR A 273 12.15 -17.12 10.27
C THR A 273 10.96 -16.80 9.35
N THR A 274 9.98 -17.70 9.27
CA THR A 274 8.83 -17.63 8.37
C THR A 274 7.56 -17.26 9.12
N THR A 275 7.06 -16.06 8.87
CA THR A 275 5.74 -15.64 9.35
C THR A 275 4.64 -16.15 8.41
N ASN A 276 3.72 -16.96 8.94
CA ASN A 276 2.51 -17.35 8.23
C ASN A 276 1.75 -16.12 7.69
N VAL A 277 1.24 -16.25 6.46
CA VAL A 277 0.42 -15.21 5.82
C VAL A 277 -1.00 -15.30 6.37
N MET A 278 -1.45 -14.24 7.04
CA MET A 278 -2.84 -14.16 7.52
C MET A 278 -3.77 -13.80 6.36
N LYS A 279 -4.99 -14.35 6.36
CA LYS A 279 -5.95 -14.19 5.25
C LYS A 279 -7.36 -13.86 5.73
N SER A 280 -8.03 -12.98 5.01
CA SER A 280 -9.46 -12.68 5.18
C SER A 280 -10.03 -12.09 3.88
N ASN A 281 -11.17 -12.61 3.40
CA ASN A 281 -11.89 -12.12 2.21
C ASN A 281 -10.99 -11.93 0.96
N GLY A 282 -10.08 -12.88 0.74
CA GLY A 282 -9.11 -12.82 -0.36
C GLY A 282 -8.09 -11.69 -0.24
N VAL A 283 -7.85 -11.16 0.97
CA VAL A 283 -6.77 -10.23 1.30
C VAL A 283 -5.75 -10.97 2.15
N LYS A 284 -4.47 -10.81 1.82
CA LYS A 284 -3.32 -11.39 2.48
C LYS A 284 -2.58 -10.34 3.30
N PHE A 285 -2.17 -10.71 4.50
CA PHE A 285 -1.36 -9.91 5.40
C PHE A 285 -0.07 -10.68 5.71
N SER A 286 1.05 -10.16 5.24
CA SER A 286 2.38 -10.76 5.46
C SER A 286 3.21 -9.86 6.35
N LEU A 287 3.94 -10.44 7.30
CA LEU A 287 4.77 -9.68 8.22
C LEU A 287 6.22 -9.66 7.71
N GLY A 288 6.86 -8.50 7.86
CA GLY A 288 8.30 -8.34 7.69
C GLY A 288 8.86 -7.65 8.92
N TYR A 289 10.00 -8.11 9.41
CA TYR A 289 10.64 -7.55 10.60
C TYR A 289 12.03 -7.05 10.23
N SER A 290 12.32 -5.80 10.59
CA SER A 290 13.69 -5.32 10.73
C SER A 290 13.99 -5.05 12.20
N THR A 291 15.23 -4.68 12.49
CA THR A 291 15.66 -4.31 13.86
C THR A 291 14.90 -3.09 14.40
N THR A 292 14.33 -2.25 13.53
CA THR A 292 13.69 -0.99 13.92
C THR A 292 12.23 -0.88 13.53
N THR A 293 11.75 -1.69 12.58
CA THR A 293 10.43 -1.51 11.95
C THR A 293 9.74 -2.85 11.74
N LEU A 294 8.48 -2.92 12.18
CA LEU A 294 7.52 -3.92 11.74
C LEU A 294 6.88 -3.45 10.45
N TYR A 295 6.84 -4.34 9.45
CA TYR A 295 6.15 -4.16 8.19
C TYR A 295 4.96 -5.12 8.15
N VAL A 296 3.78 -4.60 7.83
CA VAL A 296 2.60 -5.41 7.52
C VAL A 296 2.21 -5.14 6.09
N TYR A 297 2.55 -6.07 5.20
CA TYR A 297 2.20 -6.01 3.78
C TYR A 297 0.80 -6.53 3.56
N ILE A 298 -0.01 -5.76 2.84
CA ILE A 298 -1.41 -6.04 2.53
C ILE A 298 -1.53 -6.15 1.02
N THR A 299 -1.91 -7.31 0.51
CA THR A 299 -2.10 -7.60 -0.92
C THR A 299 -3.33 -8.47 -1.12
N LYS A 300 -3.72 -8.72 -2.37
CA LYS A 300 -4.72 -9.76 -2.69
C LYS A 300 -4.09 -11.16 -2.61
#